data_AF-A0A430CJH9-F1
#
_entry.id   AF-A0A430CJH9-F1
#
_cell.length_a   1.000
_cell.length_b   1.000
_cell.length_c   1.000
_cell.angle_alpha   90.00
_cell.angle_beta   90.00
_cell.angle_gamma   90.00
#
_symmetry.space_group_name_H-M   'P 1'
#
loop_
_entity.id
_entity.type
_entity.pdbx_description
1 polymer ?
#
loop_
_entity_poly.entity_id
_entity_poly.type
_entity_poly.pdbx_seq_one_letter_code
_entity_poly.pdbx_strand_id
1 'polypeptide(L)'
;MIPFCLILGDSTAVGTAQALAAQGIRCEVHARVGAGSAEIERRVRGASAATVALIALGSNDAASPALPTNLLALRRRTTAVKVAWLAPYDLRASSIVTSIAARFGDTVIPLRAQPSRDGIHPVSYRPVAKSLRWGAVAPFRAGVAPAPIARATVLVMSSPLGS
;
A
#
# COMPACT_ATOMS: atom_id res chain seq x y z
N MET A 1 12.38 2.74 -13.02
CA MET A 1 12.54 1.99 -11.76
C MET A 1 11.17 1.47 -11.35
N ILE A 2 11.00 0.17 -11.13
CA ILE A 2 9.72 -0.40 -10.70
C ILE A 2 9.62 -0.22 -9.17
N PRO A 3 8.54 0.35 -8.62
CA PRO A 3 8.38 0.48 -7.17
C PRO A 3 8.32 -0.90 -6.51
N PHE A 4 8.85 -1.02 -5.31
CA PHE A 4 8.76 -2.27 -4.55
C PHE A 4 7.30 -2.67 -4.29
N CYS A 5 6.49 -1.73 -3.78
CA CYS A 5 5.09 -2.00 -3.48
C CYS A 5 4.14 -0.91 -3.95
N LEU A 6 2.96 -1.35 -4.40
CA LEU A 6 1.84 -0.52 -4.85
C LEU A 6 0.59 -0.84 -4.01
N ILE A 7 -0.14 0.18 -3.59
CA ILE A 7 -1.42 0.02 -2.89
C ILE A 7 -2.47 0.84 -3.61
N LEU A 8 -3.53 0.19 -4.06
CA LEU A 8 -4.69 0.81 -4.70
C LEU A 8 -5.89 0.67 -3.78
N GLY A 9 -6.59 1.76 -3.48
CA GLY A 9 -7.96 1.62 -2.98
C GLY A 9 -8.58 2.71 -2.13
N ASP A 10 -9.31 2.30 -1.10
CA ASP A 10 -10.14 3.19 -0.28
C ASP A 10 -9.54 3.46 1.12
N SER A 11 -10.37 3.79 2.10
CA SER A 11 -9.95 4.00 3.49
C SER A 11 -9.26 2.78 4.10
N THR A 12 -9.64 1.56 3.69
CA THR A 12 -9.00 0.33 4.16
C THR A 12 -7.60 0.16 3.59
N ALA A 13 -7.38 0.63 2.36
CA ALA A 13 -6.07 0.70 1.74
C ALA A 13 -5.18 1.74 2.44
N VAL A 14 -5.74 2.92 2.76
CA VAL A 14 -5.04 3.97 3.53
C VAL A 14 -4.60 3.46 4.90
N GLY A 15 -5.50 2.80 5.65
CA GLY A 15 -5.16 2.23 6.95
C GLY A 15 -4.10 1.13 6.88
N THR A 16 -4.17 0.28 5.85
CA THR A 16 -3.15 -0.76 5.62
C THR A 16 -1.79 -0.15 5.27
N ALA A 17 -1.75 0.89 4.43
CA ALA A 17 -0.53 1.60 4.08
C ALA A 17 0.12 2.27 5.30
N GLN A 18 -0.67 2.87 6.20
CA GLN A 18 -0.17 3.44 7.45
C GLN A 18 0.43 2.37 8.36
N ALA A 19 -0.22 1.20 8.48
CA ALA A 19 0.30 0.10 9.28
C ALA A 19 1.61 -0.49 8.70
N LEU A 20 1.73 -0.58 7.37
CA LEU A 20 2.97 -0.96 6.70
C LEU A 20 4.09 0.07 6.90
N ALA A 21 3.77 1.37 6.82
CA ALA A 21 4.72 2.44 7.04
C ALA A 21 5.27 2.43 8.48
N ALA A 22 4.44 2.11 9.46
CA ALA A 22 4.86 1.89 10.85
C ALA A 22 5.79 0.69 11.02
N GLN A 23 5.83 -0.24 10.06
CA GLN A 23 6.78 -1.36 9.97
C GLN A 23 8.00 -1.04 9.09
N GLY A 24 8.14 0.20 8.62
CA GLY A 24 9.25 0.65 7.79
C GLY A 24 9.06 0.42 6.28
N ILE A 25 7.91 -0.08 5.83
CA ILE A 25 7.61 -0.36 4.42
C ILE A 25 6.85 0.82 3.82
N ARG A 26 7.45 1.49 2.83
CA ARG A 26 6.81 2.60 2.10
C ARG A 26 6.43 2.15 0.70
N CYS A 27 5.15 2.28 0.37
CA CYS A 27 4.59 1.93 -0.93
C CYS A 27 4.20 3.17 -1.72
N GLU A 28 4.12 3.03 -3.03
CA GLU A 28 3.31 3.93 -3.84
C GLU A 28 1.84 3.69 -3.51
N VAL A 29 1.08 4.75 -3.19
CA VAL A 29 -0.30 4.64 -2.73
C VAL A 29 -1.22 5.49 -3.60
N HIS A 30 -2.12 4.83 -4.31
CA HIS A 30 -3.27 5.44 -4.99
C HIS A 30 -4.53 5.06 -4.24
N ALA A 31 -4.72 5.69 -3.08
CA ALA A 31 -5.87 5.45 -2.23
C ALA A 31 -6.42 6.74 -1.64
N ARG A 32 -7.73 6.76 -1.39
CA ARG A 32 -8.41 7.89 -0.74
C ARG A 32 -9.57 7.40 0.11
N VAL A 33 -9.74 7.99 1.29
CA VAL A 33 -10.89 7.72 2.16
C VAL A 33 -12.20 8.01 1.41
N GLY A 34 -13.13 7.05 1.44
CA GLY A 34 -14.42 7.15 0.76
C GLY A 34 -14.39 6.94 -0.76
N ALA A 35 -13.24 6.62 -1.37
CA ALA A 35 -13.19 6.34 -2.80
C ALA A 35 -13.92 5.03 -3.14
N GLY A 36 -14.69 5.04 -4.23
CA GLY A 36 -15.24 3.84 -4.86
C GLY A 36 -14.30 3.29 -5.94
N SER A 37 -14.58 2.08 -6.42
CA SER A 37 -13.77 1.39 -7.44
C SER A 37 -13.63 2.18 -8.74
N ALA A 38 -14.70 2.85 -9.19
CA ALA A 38 -14.70 3.63 -10.43
C ALA A 38 -13.76 4.84 -10.36
N GLU A 39 -13.62 5.46 -9.20
CA GLU A 39 -12.73 6.61 -9.03
C GLU A 39 -11.26 6.19 -9.13
N ILE A 40 -10.88 5.13 -8.42
CA ILE A 40 -9.51 4.62 -8.45
C ILE A 40 -9.17 4.07 -9.83
N GLU A 41 -10.11 3.38 -10.49
CA GLU A 41 -9.95 2.90 -11.87
C GLU A 41 -9.63 4.04 -12.85
N ARG A 42 -10.31 5.19 -12.76
CA ARG A 42 -10.03 6.36 -13.61
C ARG A 42 -8.71 7.04 -13.30
N ARG A 43 -8.29 7.04 -12.04
CA ARG A 43 -7.04 7.65 -11.58
C ARG A 43 -5.82 6.84 -12.01
N VAL A 44 -5.92 5.51 -11.95
CA VAL A 44 -4.85 4.59 -12.32
C VAL A 44 -4.92 4.33 -13.83
N ARG A 45 -4.26 5.23 -14.59
CA ARG A 45 -4.16 5.13 -16.06
C ARG A 45 -2.94 4.29 -16.45
N GLY A 46 -3.14 3.38 -17.42
CA GLY A 46 -2.06 2.55 -17.94
C GLY A 46 -1.67 1.39 -17.02
N ALA A 47 -0.54 0.74 -17.32
CA ALA A 47 -0.03 -0.36 -16.52
C ALA A 47 0.63 0.15 -15.23
N SER A 48 0.34 -0.50 -14.10
CA SER A 48 0.89 -0.19 -12.79
C SER A 48 1.78 -1.34 -12.32
N ALA A 49 3.07 -1.23 -12.61
CA ALA A 49 4.07 -2.23 -12.28
C ALA A 49 4.58 -2.04 -10.84
N ALA A 50 4.76 -3.14 -10.10
CA ALA A 50 5.43 -3.19 -8.80
C ALA A 50 5.97 -4.60 -8.51
N THR A 51 6.82 -4.79 -7.50
CA THR A 51 7.14 -6.16 -7.05
C THR A 51 5.93 -6.81 -6.38
N VAL A 52 5.25 -6.09 -5.49
CA VAL A 52 4.03 -6.53 -4.83
C VAL A 52 2.95 -5.46 -4.93
N ALA A 53 1.68 -5.87 -5.03
CA ALA A 53 0.55 -4.94 -5.00
C ALA A 53 -0.56 -5.39 -4.04
N LEU A 54 -1.23 -4.43 -3.44
CA LEU A 54 -2.48 -4.62 -2.70
C LEU A 54 -3.60 -3.85 -3.40
N ILE A 55 -4.71 -4.54 -3.69
CA ILE A 55 -5.96 -3.91 -4.13
C ILE A 55 -6.99 -4.03 -3.00
N ALA A 56 -7.43 -2.91 -2.47
CA ALA A 56 -8.31 -2.80 -1.30
C ALA A 56 -9.48 -1.86 -1.61
N LEU A 57 -10.46 -2.38 -2.36
CA LEU A 57 -11.62 -1.64 -2.88
C LEU A 57 -12.90 -2.46 -2.76
N GLY A 58 -14.03 -1.75 -2.83
CA GLY A 58 -15.38 -2.34 -2.82
C GLY A 58 -16.16 -2.03 -1.54
N SER A 59 -15.52 -1.47 -0.51
CA SER A 59 -16.20 -1.15 0.76
C SER A 59 -17.19 0.00 0.61
N ASN A 60 -16.89 0.98 -0.26
CA ASN A 60 -17.74 2.17 -0.48
C ASN A 60 -18.78 2.00 -1.59
N ASP A 61 -18.68 0.94 -2.39
CA ASP A 61 -19.52 0.74 -3.58
C ASP A 61 -19.96 -0.73 -3.76
N ALA A 62 -20.10 -1.46 -2.66
CA ALA A 62 -20.53 -2.86 -2.62
C ALA A 62 -21.84 -3.13 -3.36
N ALA A 63 -22.77 -2.18 -3.33
CA ALA A 63 -24.06 -2.28 -4.02
C ALA A 63 -24.00 -1.93 -5.52
N SER A 64 -22.89 -1.33 -5.98
CA SER A 64 -22.75 -0.87 -7.35
C SER A 64 -22.71 -2.03 -8.34
N PRO A 65 -23.53 -2.04 -9.39
CA PRO A 65 -23.46 -3.06 -10.43
C PRO A 65 -22.15 -2.98 -11.24
N ALA A 66 -21.46 -1.83 -11.23
CA ALA A 66 -20.19 -1.64 -11.94
C ALA A 66 -18.98 -2.19 -11.18
N LEU A 67 -19.12 -2.54 -9.89
CA LEU A 67 -18.01 -2.98 -9.04
C LEU A 67 -17.19 -4.13 -9.67
N PRO A 68 -17.79 -5.24 -10.16
CA PRO A 68 -17.02 -6.32 -10.77
C PRO A 68 -16.19 -5.87 -11.97
N THR A 69 -16.76 -5.03 -12.83
CA THR A 69 -16.09 -4.54 -14.04
C THR A 69 -14.93 -3.61 -13.70
N ASN A 70 -15.11 -2.71 -12.74
CA ASN A 70 -14.06 -1.79 -12.29
C ASN A 70 -12.90 -2.53 -11.64
N LEU A 71 -13.19 -3.49 -10.74
CA LEU A 71 -12.15 -4.28 -10.08
C LEU A 71 -11.38 -5.15 -11.08
N LEU A 72 -12.07 -5.74 -12.05
CA LEU A 72 -11.41 -6.52 -13.11
C LEU A 72 -10.50 -5.64 -13.97
N ALA A 73 -10.93 -4.42 -14.32
CA ALA A 73 -10.12 -3.47 -15.08
C ALA A 73 -8.86 -3.06 -14.31
N LEU A 74 -9.01 -2.71 -13.03
CA LEU A 74 -7.89 -2.40 -12.13
C LEU A 74 -6.91 -3.57 -12.03
N ARG A 75 -7.40 -4.79 -11.87
CA ARG A 75 -6.55 -5.97 -11.79
C ARG A 75 -5.75 -6.21 -13.06
N ARG A 76 -6.37 -6.06 -14.23
CA ARG A 76 -5.71 -6.21 -15.53
C ARG A 76 -4.62 -5.17 -15.75
N ARG A 77 -4.80 -3.96 -15.24
CA ARG A 77 -3.80 -2.88 -15.31
C ARG A 77 -2.68 -3.03 -14.27
N THR A 78 -2.94 -3.72 -13.17
CA THR A 78 -1.94 -3.99 -12.14
C THR A 78 -1.01 -5.12 -12.60
N THR A 79 0.20 -4.77 -13.04
CA THR A 79 1.20 -5.70 -13.58
C THR A 79 2.25 -6.11 -12.56
N ALA A 80 1.90 -6.06 -11.26
CA ALA A 80 2.80 -6.46 -10.19
C ALA A 80 3.06 -7.98 -10.20
N VAL A 81 4.25 -8.39 -9.73
CA VAL A 81 4.65 -9.82 -9.71
C VAL A 81 3.75 -10.65 -8.79
N LYS A 82 3.41 -10.11 -7.61
CA LYS A 82 2.43 -10.71 -6.70
C LYS A 82 1.35 -9.70 -6.36
N VAL A 83 0.09 -10.10 -6.47
CA VAL A 83 -1.05 -9.27 -6.10
C VAL A 83 -1.78 -9.91 -4.92
N ALA A 84 -2.09 -9.10 -3.93
CA ALA A 84 -2.98 -9.42 -2.84
C ALA A 84 -4.24 -8.56 -2.93
N TRP A 85 -5.36 -9.10 -2.49
CA TRP A 85 -6.62 -8.41 -2.35
C TRP A 85 -7.00 -8.31 -0.88
N LEU A 86 -7.45 -7.14 -0.47
CA LEU A 86 -8.14 -6.98 0.81
C LEU A 86 -9.64 -7.15 0.55
N ALA A 87 -10.18 -8.32 0.88
CA ALA A 87 -11.60 -8.57 0.71
C ALA A 87 -12.40 -7.79 1.76
N PRO A 88 -13.36 -6.93 1.35
CA PRO A 88 -14.15 -6.10 2.27
C PRO A 88 -14.91 -6.92 3.30
N TYR A 89 -15.38 -6.25 4.36
CA TYR A 89 -16.38 -6.85 5.22
C TYR A 89 -17.63 -7.17 4.40
N ASP A 90 -18.24 -6.27 3.64
CA ASP A 90 -19.44 -6.59 2.85
C ASP A 90 -19.34 -7.93 2.06
N LEU A 91 -20.30 -8.85 2.27
CA LEU A 91 -20.22 -10.22 1.71
C LEU A 91 -20.29 -10.23 0.19
N ARG A 92 -21.06 -9.32 -0.40
CA ARG A 92 -21.22 -9.22 -1.85
C ARG A 92 -19.92 -8.74 -2.48
N ALA A 93 -19.34 -7.65 -1.96
CA ALA A 93 -18.05 -7.16 -2.42
C ALA A 93 -16.93 -8.18 -2.18
N SER A 94 -16.92 -8.85 -1.03
CA SER A 94 -15.97 -9.92 -0.70
C SER A 94 -16.03 -11.07 -1.70
N SER A 95 -17.24 -11.52 -2.08
CA SER A 95 -17.41 -12.57 -3.08
C SER A 95 -16.88 -12.14 -4.44
N ILE A 96 -17.17 -10.91 -4.89
CA ILE A 96 -16.66 -10.36 -6.15
C ILE A 96 -15.13 -10.31 -6.15
N VAL A 97 -14.52 -9.76 -5.09
CA VAL A 97 -13.07 -9.69 -4.91
C VAL A 97 -12.44 -11.09 -4.96
N THR A 98 -13.01 -12.04 -4.23
CA THR A 98 -12.50 -13.42 -4.17
C THR A 98 -12.59 -14.11 -5.53
N SER A 99 -13.70 -13.94 -6.25
CA SER A 99 -13.87 -14.49 -7.60
C SER A 99 -12.89 -13.89 -8.61
N ILE A 100 -12.59 -12.60 -8.52
CA ILE A 100 -11.57 -11.98 -9.38
C ILE A 100 -10.17 -12.50 -9.00
N ALA A 101 -9.81 -12.46 -7.72
CA ALA A 101 -8.52 -12.93 -7.23
C ALA A 101 -8.20 -14.36 -7.68
N ALA A 102 -9.18 -15.27 -7.57
CA ALA A 102 -9.05 -16.67 -7.99
C ALA A 102 -8.68 -16.82 -9.48
N ARG A 103 -9.24 -15.96 -10.36
CA ARG A 103 -8.96 -16.00 -11.81
C ARG A 103 -7.51 -15.63 -12.16
N PHE A 104 -6.84 -14.88 -11.29
CA PHE A 104 -5.46 -14.43 -11.49
C PHE A 104 -4.45 -15.16 -10.60
N GLY A 105 -4.90 -16.08 -9.74
CA GLY A 105 -4.04 -16.73 -8.75
C GLY A 105 -3.56 -15.79 -7.64
N ASP A 106 -4.30 -14.70 -7.39
CA ASP A 106 -3.94 -13.70 -6.40
C ASP A 106 -4.25 -14.17 -4.97
N THR A 107 -3.54 -13.63 -3.99
CA THR A 107 -3.84 -13.89 -2.57
C THR A 107 -5.02 -13.05 -2.10
N VAL A 108 -5.87 -13.60 -1.23
CA VAL A 108 -6.97 -12.87 -0.58
C VAL A 108 -6.72 -12.77 0.92
N ILE A 109 -6.80 -11.56 1.46
CA ILE A 109 -6.79 -11.28 2.90
C ILE A 109 -8.21 -10.84 3.29
N PRO A 110 -8.97 -11.68 4.00
CA PRO A 110 -10.33 -11.33 4.39
C PRO A 110 -10.34 -10.36 5.57
N LEU A 111 -10.91 -9.17 5.42
CA LEU A 111 -11.10 -8.24 6.55
C LEU A 111 -12.00 -8.83 7.62
N ARG A 112 -12.95 -9.70 7.26
CA ARG A 112 -13.80 -10.43 8.22
C ARG A 112 -13.05 -11.27 9.25
N ALA A 113 -11.78 -11.61 9.00
CA ALA A 113 -10.94 -12.27 9.99
C ALA A 113 -10.46 -11.32 11.11
N GLN A 114 -10.73 -10.02 11.00
CA GLN A 114 -10.37 -9.00 11.98
C GLN A 114 -11.62 -8.41 12.64
N PRO A 115 -11.58 -8.09 13.94
CA PRO A 115 -12.69 -7.42 14.61
C PRO A 115 -12.94 -6.03 13.99
N SER A 116 -14.21 -5.63 13.90
CA SER A 116 -14.63 -4.30 13.42
C SER A 116 -15.75 -3.75 14.30
N ARG A 117 -15.83 -2.42 14.38
CA ARG A 117 -16.92 -1.71 15.07
C ARG A 117 -17.98 -1.17 14.12
N ASP A 118 -17.60 -0.84 12.89
CA ASP A 118 -18.44 -0.20 11.89
C ASP A 118 -18.75 -1.11 10.69
N GLY A 119 -18.20 -2.33 10.69
CA GLY A 119 -18.34 -3.27 9.58
C GLY A 119 -17.62 -2.82 8.31
N ILE A 120 -16.66 -1.89 8.38
CA ILE A 120 -15.88 -1.38 7.25
C ILE A 120 -14.39 -1.41 7.58
N HIS A 121 -14.00 -0.90 8.75
CA HIS A 121 -12.62 -0.79 9.18
C HIS A 121 -12.32 -1.81 10.29
N PRO A 122 -11.18 -2.53 10.22
CA PRO A 122 -10.74 -3.33 11.35
C PRO A 122 -10.36 -2.42 12.51
N VAL A 123 -10.54 -2.91 13.75
CA VAL A 123 -10.10 -2.21 14.97
C VAL A 123 -8.60 -1.92 14.94
N SER A 124 -7.83 -2.77 14.25
CA SER A 124 -6.40 -2.54 14.00
C SER A 124 -5.99 -3.05 12.62
N TYR A 125 -5.21 -2.24 11.89
CA TYR A 125 -4.59 -2.64 10.62
C TYR A 125 -3.27 -3.41 10.78
N ARG A 126 -2.70 -3.49 12.00
CA ARG A 126 -1.43 -4.21 12.22
C ARG A 126 -1.49 -5.68 11.80
N PRO A 127 -2.53 -6.47 12.15
CA PRO A 127 -2.64 -7.85 11.70
C PRO A 127 -2.79 -7.97 10.17
N VAL A 128 -3.52 -7.04 9.55
CA VAL A 128 -3.68 -6.97 8.08
C VAL A 128 -2.32 -6.78 7.40
N ALA A 129 -1.55 -5.79 7.84
CA ALA A 129 -0.20 -5.53 7.33
C ALA A 129 0.74 -6.74 7.53
N LYS A 130 0.67 -7.41 8.69
CA LYS A 130 1.47 -8.62 8.97
C LYS A 130 1.12 -9.77 8.02
N SER A 131 -0.16 -9.95 7.70
CA SER A 131 -0.63 -11.02 6.79
C SER A 131 -0.11 -10.87 5.36
N LEU A 132 0.25 -9.65 4.92
CA LEU A 132 0.87 -9.44 3.61
C LEU A 132 2.26 -10.06 3.49
N ARG A 133 2.96 -10.27 4.62
CA ARG A 133 4.33 -10.84 4.68
C ARG A 133 5.38 -10.08 3.84
N TRP A 134 5.13 -8.81 3.52
CA TRP A 134 6.04 -8.01 2.67
C TRP A 134 7.36 -7.66 3.37
N GLY A 135 7.41 -7.65 4.71
CA GLY A 135 8.65 -7.38 5.44
C GLY A 135 9.78 -8.40 5.19
N ALA A 136 9.44 -9.64 4.82
CA ALA A 136 10.43 -10.67 4.49
C ALA A 136 11.06 -10.50 3.09
N VAL A 137 10.42 -9.69 2.22
CA VAL A 137 10.81 -9.49 0.82
C VAL A 137 11.08 -8.02 0.49
N ALA A 138 10.83 -7.12 1.43
CA ALA A 138 11.18 -5.71 1.30
C ALA A 138 12.69 -5.60 1.14
N PRO A 139 13.19 -4.87 0.14
CA PRO A 139 14.62 -4.61 0.05
C PRO A 139 15.03 -3.98 1.37
N PHE A 140 15.98 -4.62 2.06
CA PHE A 140 16.64 -4.01 3.21
C PHE A 140 17.02 -2.60 2.77
N ARG A 141 16.60 -1.58 3.53
CA ARG A 141 17.21 -0.27 3.36
C ARG A 141 18.69 -0.49 3.64
N ALA A 142 19.53 -0.52 2.61
CA ALA A 142 20.93 -0.23 2.79
C ALA A 142 20.96 1.09 3.56
N GLY A 143 21.44 1.03 4.80
CA GLY A 143 21.44 2.19 5.68
C GLY A 143 22.12 3.33 4.93
N VAL A 144 21.38 4.39 4.65
CA VAL A 144 22.01 5.67 4.37
C VAL A 144 22.64 6.04 5.69
N ALA A 145 23.93 5.78 5.83
CA ALA A 145 24.73 6.31 6.92
C ALA A 145 24.48 7.83 6.96
N PRO A 146 24.24 8.44 8.13
CA PRO A 146 24.22 9.89 8.19
C PRO A 146 25.55 10.40 7.63
N ALA A 147 25.48 11.40 6.73
CA ALA A 147 26.67 12.03 6.19
C ALA A 147 27.60 12.44 7.36
N PRO A 148 28.92 12.23 7.27
CA PRO A 148 29.82 12.68 8.31
C PRO A 148 29.66 14.20 8.45
N ILE A 149 29.33 14.64 9.65
CA ILE A 149 29.37 16.07 10.00
C ILE A 149 30.80 16.52 9.74
N ALA A 150 30.99 17.41 8.77
CA ALA A 150 32.27 18.05 8.54
C ALA A 150 32.71 18.73 9.83
N ARG A 151 33.83 18.27 10.42
CA ARG A 151 34.47 18.99 11.51
C ARG A 151 34.90 20.34 10.95
N ALA A 152 34.32 21.42 11.48
CA ALA A 152 34.82 22.77 11.25
C ALA A 152 36.26 22.83 11.79
N THR A 153 37.23 22.94 10.90
CA THR A 153 38.61 23.27 11.26
C THR A 153 38.61 24.71 11.79
N VAL A 154 38.82 24.87 13.09
CA VAL A 154 39.09 26.18 13.69
C VAL A 154 40.48 26.61 13.20
N LEU A 155 40.51 27.55 12.26
CA LEU A 155 41.73 28.22 11.85
C LEU A 155 42.12 29.20 12.97
N VAL A 156 43.08 28.83 13.81
CA VAL A 156 43.71 29.75 14.76
C VAL A 156 44.59 30.69 13.95
N MET A 157 44.16 31.94 13.79
CA MET A 157 45.00 32.98 13.21
C MET A 157 46.01 33.44 14.27
N SER A 158 47.27 33.09 14.09
CA SER A 158 48.39 33.66 14.82
C SER A 158 48.76 35.01 14.18
N SER A 159 48.59 36.10 14.93
CA SER A 159 49.11 37.43 14.56
C SER A 159 50.63 37.50 14.76
N PRO A 160 51.39 38.19 13.90
CA PRO A 160 52.84 38.34 14.05
C PRO A 160 53.21 39.49 15.01
N LEU A 161 54.36 39.31 15.64
CA LEU A 161 55.05 40.21 16.57
C LEU A 161 55.55 41.52 15.92
N GLY A 162 55.62 42.59 16.72
CA GLY A 162 56.39 43.82 16.51
C GLY A 162 55.82 44.95 17.39
N SER A 163 56.54 45.66 18.25
CA SER A 163 57.98 45.85 18.49
C SER A 163 58.23 46.14 19.97
#